data_AF-A0A933K821-F1
#
_entry.id   AF-A0A933K821-F1
#
_cell.length_a   1.000
_cell.length_b   1.000
_cell.length_c   1.000
_cell.angle_alpha   90.00
_cell.angle_beta   90.00
_cell.angle_gamma   90.00
#
_symmetry.space_group_name_H-M   'P 1'
#
loop_
_entity.id
_entity.type
_entity.pdbx_description
1 polymer ?
#
loop_
_entity_poly.entity_id
_entity_poly.type
_entity_poly.pdbx_seq_one_letter_code
_entity_poly.pdbx_strand_id
1 'polypeptide(L)'
;MPTFIAARLPFLDEESIEEISRANLERRRLEALRKRLHDYRVELRWPASEETRRVFENILRMLVNFVRYHPEFYGTVRDELVAWILHDSDRSLSKTAEKLLFELAGSFEATLVPTRFNPDSWEGKVVFQEGLSTAEVARLERILVGTTLLAQAVALTHDTETFDIDRVGKDGVWVSRTSSLHRHSSYRVSINTEPGKHFDLQLVVPEDIGKRRVLSSIYWTIGLHSHPFIRPAVAHLGCWRPELGAIVLEHVSDLNTWERIREFASIRPAGVEFPTRDDWRKLFVKAMSTFFLGWLASERRIVPGAVDPSNVMVPEPDFREGALILSLNDFGPYKGPLSLVGPLIRNFYVQTFCHFPWSRRWLDHAWIFDACCEALGSLEGREFLEQLRREIGDTPLPGQPGTWADAIESYLDRLGRSYHVPIALHCAVERFQRWKEVNPHATADACDQIIGELYRLYELHRFPELMRYHLYRHTYFAEADRATDLAFDRLLARMARQPGHKASSMVELSDLQATLSRPEDQAAFGRLVFPRSQPSQRIELMAVGEGAGRQVIVLSHIKDGQGLTYSVREPIDAAEVGKLYR
;
A
#
# COMPACT_ATOMS: atom_id res chain seq x y z
N MET A 1 25.61 -2.99 -9.99
CA MET A 1 25.14 -2.71 -8.63
C MET A 1 25.57 -3.69 -7.50
N PRO A 2 26.32 -4.80 -7.70
CA PRO A 2 26.78 -5.62 -6.56
C PRO A 2 28.07 -5.13 -5.89
N THR A 3 28.59 -3.95 -6.24
CA THR A 3 29.97 -3.51 -5.91
C THR A 3 30.29 -3.50 -4.42
N PHE A 4 29.32 -3.25 -3.55
CA PHE A 4 29.51 -3.20 -2.09
C PHE A 4 29.77 -4.58 -1.46
N ILE A 5 28.98 -5.59 -1.83
CA ILE A 5 29.18 -6.98 -1.37
C ILE A 5 30.35 -7.64 -2.12
N ALA A 6 30.53 -7.30 -3.40
CA ALA A 6 31.61 -7.80 -4.24
C ALA A 6 32.99 -7.20 -3.91
N ALA A 7 33.06 -6.09 -3.18
CA ALA A 7 34.32 -5.48 -2.76
C ALA A 7 35.15 -6.39 -1.85
N ARG A 8 34.54 -7.39 -1.18
CA ARG A 8 35.21 -8.44 -0.38
C ARG A 8 36.17 -7.93 0.70
N LEU A 9 36.12 -6.64 1.04
CA LEU A 9 36.91 -6.06 2.11
C LEU A 9 36.15 -6.28 3.44
N PRO A 10 36.76 -6.86 4.47
CA PRO A 10 36.15 -7.02 5.78
C PRO A 10 36.25 -5.69 6.53
N PHE A 11 35.43 -4.70 6.16
CA PHE A 11 35.37 -3.41 6.87
C PHE A 11 34.31 -3.39 7.97
N LEU A 12 33.55 -4.49 8.13
CA LEU A 12 32.61 -4.71 9.24
C LEU A 12 33.19 -5.80 10.14
N ASP A 13 34.14 -5.42 10.98
CA ASP A 13 34.58 -6.16 12.16
C ASP A 13 33.80 -5.69 13.40
N GLU A 14 34.09 -6.26 14.57
CA GLU A 14 33.37 -5.89 15.80
C GLU A 14 33.55 -4.41 16.18
N GLU A 15 34.72 -3.83 15.93
CA GLU A 15 35.05 -2.45 16.28
C GLU A 15 34.29 -1.46 15.38
N SER A 16 34.36 -1.65 14.06
CA SER A 16 33.62 -0.83 13.08
C SER A 16 32.10 -0.99 13.21
N ILE A 17 31.58 -2.18 13.53
CA ILE A 17 30.16 -2.37 13.82
C ILE A 17 29.73 -1.52 15.01
N GLU A 18 30.53 -1.51 16.07
CA GLU A 18 30.24 -0.74 17.28
C GLU A 18 30.27 0.78 17.00
N GLU A 19 31.25 1.26 16.24
CA GLU A 19 31.33 2.67 15.83
C GLU A 19 30.13 3.10 14.98
N ILE A 20 29.76 2.31 13.97
CA ILE A 20 28.60 2.60 13.10
C ILE A 20 27.31 2.57 13.92
N SER A 21 27.20 1.65 14.88
CA SER A 21 25.99 1.49 15.71
C SER A 21 25.72 2.68 16.62
N ARG A 22 26.76 3.46 16.98
CA ARG A 22 26.63 4.69 17.79
C ARG A 22 26.37 5.94 16.95
N ALA A 23 26.51 5.86 15.63
CA ALA A 23 26.33 7.00 14.76
C ALA A 23 24.83 7.32 14.59
N ASN A 24 24.47 8.60 14.73
CA ASN A 24 23.10 9.05 14.45
C ASN A 24 22.75 8.84 12.97
N LEU A 25 21.78 7.96 12.73
CA LEU A 25 21.26 7.64 11.41
C LEU A 25 19.81 8.12 11.27
N GLU A 26 19.53 8.85 10.20
CA GLU A 26 18.16 9.24 9.85
C GLU A 26 17.34 8.01 9.41
N ARG A 27 16.06 7.95 9.79
CA ARG A 27 15.11 6.86 9.40
C ARG A 27 15.14 6.54 7.90
N ARG A 28 15.23 7.58 7.06
CA ARG A 28 15.32 7.46 5.59
C ARG A 28 16.55 6.65 5.13
N ARG A 29 17.68 6.73 5.84
CA ARG A 29 18.90 5.97 5.50
C ARG A 29 18.73 4.49 5.80
N LEU A 30 18.07 4.15 6.92
CA LEU A 30 17.76 2.77 7.27
C LEU A 30 16.76 2.16 6.26
N GLU A 31 15.73 2.90 5.86
CA GLU A 31 14.81 2.48 4.81
C GLU A 31 15.51 2.25 3.46
N ALA A 32 16.45 3.13 3.10
CA ALA A 32 17.26 2.95 1.89
C ALA A 32 18.15 1.70 1.97
N LEU A 33 18.72 1.40 3.15
CA LEU A 33 19.46 0.17 3.38
C LEU A 33 18.56 -1.06 3.23
N ARG A 34 17.34 -1.05 3.80
CA ARG A 34 16.38 -2.16 3.66
C ARG A 34 15.98 -2.43 2.21
N LYS A 35 15.74 -1.38 1.42
CA LYS A 35 15.52 -1.50 -0.03
C LYS A 35 16.68 -2.20 -0.72
N ARG A 36 17.90 -1.79 -0.41
CA ARG A 36 19.12 -2.41 -0.96
C ARG A 36 19.31 -3.87 -0.52
N LEU A 37 18.98 -4.20 0.73
CA LEU A 37 19.04 -5.57 1.23
C LEU A 37 17.99 -6.47 0.58
N HIS A 38 16.80 -5.92 0.28
CA HIS A 38 15.81 -6.61 -0.54
C HIS A 38 16.33 -6.88 -1.94
N ASP A 39 16.89 -5.88 -2.63
CA ASP A 39 17.48 -6.07 -3.96
C ASP A 39 18.55 -7.17 -3.92
N TYR A 40 19.37 -7.26 -2.86
CA TYR A 40 20.33 -8.35 -2.71
C TYR A 40 19.69 -9.73 -2.54
N ARG A 41 18.57 -9.85 -1.81
CA ARG A 41 17.84 -11.12 -1.70
C ARG A 41 17.31 -11.59 -3.05
N VAL A 42 16.88 -10.66 -3.90
CA VAL A 42 16.28 -10.95 -5.21
C VAL A 42 17.31 -11.17 -6.32
N GLU A 43 18.37 -10.35 -6.37
CA GLU A 43 19.31 -10.32 -7.50
C GLU A 43 20.53 -11.23 -7.32
N LEU A 44 20.95 -11.53 -6.09
CA LEU A 44 22.13 -12.36 -5.86
C LEU A 44 21.82 -13.85 -6.03
N ARG A 45 22.87 -14.62 -6.30
CA ARG A 45 22.78 -16.07 -6.36
C ARG A 45 22.85 -16.67 -4.95
N TRP A 46 21.87 -17.50 -4.64
CA TRP A 46 21.74 -18.20 -3.37
C TRP A 46 21.80 -19.73 -3.57
N PRO A 47 22.26 -20.53 -2.57
CA PRO A 47 22.85 -20.08 -1.31
C PRO A 47 24.17 -19.34 -1.53
N ALA A 48 24.51 -18.44 -0.61
CA ALA A 48 25.72 -17.63 -0.73
C ALA A 48 27.00 -18.43 -0.43
N SER A 49 28.14 -17.93 -0.94
CA SER A 49 29.46 -18.43 -0.48
C SER A 49 29.68 -18.13 1.00
N GLU A 50 30.60 -18.84 1.66
CA GLU A 50 30.88 -18.61 3.08
C GLU A 50 31.31 -17.17 3.37
N GLU A 51 32.11 -16.57 2.50
CA GLU A 51 32.57 -15.18 2.67
C GLU A 51 31.41 -14.19 2.55
N THR A 52 30.56 -14.39 1.53
CA THR A 52 29.38 -13.55 1.32
C THR A 52 28.40 -13.70 2.48
N ARG A 53 28.23 -14.93 3.00
CA ARG A 53 27.43 -15.22 4.18
C ARG A 53 27.95 -14.44 5.40
N ARG A 54 29.25 -14.46 5.67
CA ARG A 54 29.87 -13.71 6.78
C ARG A 54 29.59 -12.20 6.69
N VAL A 55 29.65 -11.62 5.48
CA VAL A 55 29.31 -10.20 5.29
C VAL A 55 27.85 -9.92 5.69
N PHE A 56 26.90 -10.75 5.25
CA PHE A 56 25.51 -10.59 5.66
C PHE A 56 25.30 -10.82 7.15
N GLU A 57 25.94 -11.82 7.75
CA GLU A 57 25.88 -12.04 9.21
C GLU A 57 26.38 -10.80 9.97
N ASN A 58 27.47 -10.17 9.52
CA ASN A 58 27.99 -8.94 10.12
C ASN A 58 27.03 -7.75 9.95
N ILE A 59 26.38 -7.61 8.78
CA ILE A 59 25.34 -6.60 8.57
C ILE A 59 24.15 -6.82 9.51
N LEU A 60 23.67 -8.06 9.67
CA LEU A 60 22.55 -8.35 10.57
C LEU A 60 22.92 -8.07 12.03
N ARG A 61 24.14 -8.42 12.45
CA ARG A 61 24.65 -8.08 13.79
C ARG A 61 24.76 -6.58 14.01
N MET A 62 25.22 -5.84 13.00
CA MET A 62 25.27 -4.39 13.04
C MET A 62 23.88 -3.78 13.24
N LEU A 63 22.86 -4.28 12.54
CA LEU A 63 21.48 -3.82 12.73
C LEU A 63 20.97 -4.09 14.16
N VAL A 64 21.29 -5.25 14.73
CA VAL A 64 20.92 -5.56 16.13
C VAL A 64 21.64 -4.67 17.13
N ASN A 65 22.95 -4.44 16.93
CA ASN A 65 23.74 -3.56 17.80
C ASN A 65 23.29 -2.10 17.70
N PHE A 66 22.90 -1.63 16.52
CA PHE A 66 22.36 -0.29 16.30
C PHE A 66 21.13 0.00 17.19
N VAL A 67 20.23 -0.98 17.36
CA VAL A 67 19.03 -0.83 18.21
C VAL A 67 19.37 -0.65 19.69
N ARG A 68 20.55 -1.11 20.14
CA ARG A 68 20.99 -0.90 21.54
C ARG A 68 21.18 0.58 21.86
N TYR A 69 21.64 1.35 20.88
CA TYR A 69 21.84 2.79 20.99
C TYR A 69 20.63 3.60 20.53
N HIS A 70 19.83 3.01 19.64
CA HIS A 70 18.67 3.65 19.04
C HIS A 70 17.42 2.74 19.10
N PRO A 71 16.79 2.59 20.30
CA PRO A 71 15.64 1.71 20.51
C PRO A 71 14.43 2.02 19.61
N GLU A 72 14.31 3.27 19.15
CA GLU A 72 13.25 3.74 18.24
C GLU A 72 13.24 2.99 16.90
N PHE A 73 14.36 2.39 16.50
CA PHE A 73 14.45 1.59 15.26
C PHE A 73 14.20 0.10 15.45
N TYR A 74 13.86 -0.36 16.67
CA TYR A 74 13.60 -1.78 16.94
C TYR A 74 12.62 -2.39 15.93
N GLY A 75 11.48 -1.74 15.66
CA GLY A 75 10.48 -2.24 14.73
C GLY A 75 11.04 -2.44 13.32
N THR A 76 11.78 -1.45 12.83
CA THR A 76 12.36 -1.50 11.48
C THR A 76 13.44 -2.58 11.34
N VAL A 77 14.26 -2.79 12.37
CA VAL A 77 15.29 -3.86 12.37
C VAL A 77 14.66 -5.24 12.53
N ARG A 78 13.65 -5.38 13.40
CA ARG A 78 12.84 -6.59 13.55
C ARG A 78 12.28 -7.04 12.19
N ASP A 79 11.67 -6.11 11.48
CA ASP A 79 11.07 -6.34 10.17
C ASP A 79 12.10 -6.83 9.14
N GLU A 80 13.29 -6.22 9.12
CA GLU A 80 14.38 -6.65 8.25
C GLU A 80 14.90 -8.05 8.61
N LEU A 81 15.09 -8.35 9.89
CA LEU A 81 15.48 -9.69 10.34
C LEU A 81 14.45 -10.74 9.90
N VAL A 82 13.15 -10.46 10.02
CA VAL A 82 12.09 -11.35 9.54
C VAL A 82 12.15 -11.56 8.04
N ALA A 83 12.46 -10.53 7.25
CA ALA A 83 12.66 -10.71 5.81
C ALA A 83 13.81 -11.70 5.49
N TRP A 84 14.88 -11.70 6.29
CA TRP A 84 15.97 -12.68 6.19
C TRP A 84 15.59 -14.07 6.72
N ILE A 85 14.74 -14.16 7.75
CA ILE A 85 14.19 -15.45 8.21
C ILE A 85 13.37 -16.10 7.10
N LEU A 86 12.52 -15.32 6.43
CA LEU A 86 11.68 -15.78 5.31
C LEU A 86 12.50 -16.07 4.05
N HIS A 87 13.78 -15.72 3.98
CA HIS A 87 14.64 -16.01 2.83
C HIS A 87 15.14 -17.47 2.87
N ASP A 88 14.31 -18.39 2.36
CA ASP A 88 14.54 -19.85 2.40
C ASP A 88 15.70 -20.34 1.51
N SER A 89 16.15 -19.49 0.59
CA SER A 89 17.20 -19.81 -0.39
C SER A 89 18.61 -19.92 0.25
N ASP A 90 18.82 -19.34 1.44
CA ASP A 90 19.99 -19.63 2.30
C ASP A 90 19.54 -19.93 3.74
N ARG A 91 19.39 -21.23 4.05
CA ARG A 91 18.94 -21.71 5.37
C ARG A 91 19.89 -21.35 6.52
N SER A 92 21.17 -21.12 6.25
CA SER A 92 22.13 -20.75 7.30
C SER A 92 21.87 -19.31 7.75
N LEU A 93 21.75 -18.38 6.80
CA LEU A 93 21.41 -16.98 7.09
C LEU A 93 20.03 -16.84 7.73
N SER A 94 19.04 -17.58 7.23
CA SER A 94 17.69 -17.59 7.81
C SER A 94 17.71 -17.97 9.30
N LYS A 95 18.47 -19.02 9.68
CA LYS A 95 18.65 -19.41 11.09
C LYS A 95 19.42 -18.37 11.91
N THR A 96 20.46 -17.76 11.32
CA THR A 96 21.21 -16.69 12.00
C THR A 96 20.32 -15.48 12.26
N ALA A 97 19.50 -15.07 11.29
CA ALA A 97 18.54 -13.99 11.43
C ALA A 97 17.48 -14.30 12.51
N GLU A 98 16.98 -15.53 12.56
CA GLU A 98 16.03 -15.97 13.60
C GLU A 98 16.65 -15.89 15.00
N LYS A 99 17.90 -16.35 15.15
CA LYS A 99 18.61 -16.23 16.42
C LYS A 99 18.77 -14.76 16.85
N LEU A 100 19.22 -13.92 15.93
CA LEU A 100 19.41 -12.48 16.16
C LEU A 100 18.09 -11.77 16.50
N LEU A 101 16.96 -12.20 15.91
CA LEU A 101 15.64 -11.69 16.24
C LEU A 101 15.26 -11.97 17.69
N PHE A 102 15.50 -13.19 18.20
CA PHE A 102 15.23 -13.53 19.60
C PHE A 102 16.15 -12.77 20.57
N GLU A 103 17.44 -12.61 20.24
CA GLU A 103 18.38 -11.80 21.01
C GLU A 103 17.93 -10.33 21.08
N LEU A 104 17.50 -9.77 19.95
CA LEU A 104 16.97 -8.41 19.84
C LEU A 104 15.69 -8.24 20.67
N ALA A 105 14.74 -9.17 20.57
CA ALA A 105 13.49 -9.14 21.30
C ALA A 105 13.70 -9.15 22.82
N GLY A 106 14.55 -10.03 23.33
CA GLY A 106 14.86 -10.08 24.77
C GLY A 106 15.56 -8.82 25.27
N SER A 107 16.48 -8.26 24.47
CA SER A 107 17.17 -7.02 24.82
C SER A 107 16.23 -5.83 24.88
N PHE A 108 15.32 -5.70 23.89
CA PHE A 108 14.32 -4.64 23.87
C PHE A 108 13.28 -4.79 24.98
N GLU A 109 12.85 -6.01 25.29
CA GLU A 109 11.94 -6.21 26.41
C GLU A 109 12.57 -5.74 27.73
N ALA A 110 13.84 -6.03 27.95
CA ALA A 110 14.57 -5.60 29.16
C ALA A 110 14.62 -4.07 29.31
N THR A 111 14.56 -3.29 28.23
CA THR A 111 14.48 -1.81 28.32
C THR A 111 13.09 -1.31 28.74
N LEU A 112 12.04 -2.11 28.53
CA LEU A 112 10.68 -1.81 28.99
C LEU A 112 10.50 -2.14 30.48
N VAL A 113 11.35 -3.03 31.04
CA VAL A 113 11.26 -3.57 32.41
C VAL A 113 11.27 -2.53 33.54
N PRO A 114 12.09 -1.47 33.52
CA PRO A 114 12.23 -0.60 34.69
C PRO A 114 11.02 0.31 34.98
N THR A 115 10.05 0.43 34.06
CA THR A 115 9.08 1.53 34.10
C THR A 115 7.63 1.18 34.51
N ARG A 116 7.14 -0.07 34.43
CA ARG A 116 5.65 -0.31 34.41
C ARG A 116 5.12 -1.60 35.07
N PHE A 117 5.74 -2.09 36.14
CA PHE A 117 5.52 -3.46 36.64
C PHE A 117 4.74 -3.60 37.95
N ASN A 118 4.35 -2.51 38.60
CA ASN A 118 3.58 -2.66 39.83
C ASN A 118 2.17 -3.20 39.48
N PRO A 119 1.80 -4.44 39.86
CA PRO A 119 0.45 -4.94 39.61
C PRO A 119 -0.62 -4.07 40.28
N ASP A 120 -0.27 -3.40 41.38
CA ASP A 120 -1.16 -2.45 42.06
C ASP A 120 -1.52 -1.26 41.16
N SER A 121 -0.62 -0.85 40.25
CA SER A 121 -0.92 0.21 39.27
C SER A 121 -2.02 -0.17 38.28
N TRP A 122 -2.42 -1.44 38.19
CA TRP A 122 -3.48 -1.94 37.31
C TRP A 122 -4.84 -2.06 38.00
N GLU A 123 -4.89 -1.89 39.33
CA GLU A 123 -6.11 -2.10 40.11
C GLU A 123 -7.26 -1.21 39.60
N GLY A 124 -8.39 -1.84 39.23
CA GLY A 124 -9.58 -1.14 38.74
C GLY A 124 -9.42 -0.46 37.37
N LYS A 125 -8.39 -0.78 36.58
CA LYS A 125 -8.18 -0.19 35.25
C LYS A 125 -8.64 -1.06 34.09
N VAL A 126 -8.68 -2.38 34.28
CA VAL A 126 -9.07 -3.35 33.24
C VAL A 126 -10.50 -3.81 33.46
N VAL A 127 -11.32 -3.68 32.42
CA VAL A 127 -12.72 -4.12 32.42
C VAL A 127 -12.95 -5.13 31.31
N PHE A 128 -13.68 -6.18 31.64
CA PHE A 128 -14.02 -7.27 30.74
C PHE A 128 -15.50 -7.18 30.36
N GLN A 129 -15.77 -7.30 29.06
CA GLN A 129 -17.13 -7.35 28.55
C GLN A 129 -17.93 -8.48 29.21
N GLU A 130 -19.18 -8.19 29.55
CA GLU A 130 -20.13 -9.19 30.03
C GLU A 130 -20.26 -10.35 29.02
N GLY A 131 -20.27 -11.59 29.53
CA GLY A 131 -20.34 -12.81 28.71
C GLY A 131 -19.00 -13.53 28.51
N LEU A 132 -17.88 -12.97 28.98
CA LEU A 132 -16.63 -13.72 29.13
C LEU A 132 -16.71 -14.67 30.32
N SER A 133 -16.26 -15.92 30.15
CA SER A 133 -16.20 -16.89 31.24
C SER A 133 -15.11 -16.53 32.25
N THR A 134 -15.25 -16.98 33.50
CA THR A 134 -14.25 -16.78 34.55
C THR A 134 -12.86 -17.31 34.16
N ALA A 135 -12.81 -18.41 33.40
CA ALA A 135 -11.56 -18.97 32.90
C ALA A 135 -10.91 -18.10 31.82
N GLU A 136 -11.70 -17.46 30.95
CA GLU A 136 -11.19 -16.49 29.97
C GLU A 136 -10.67 -15.24 30.65
N VAL A 137 -11.42 -14.67 31.61
CA VAL A 137 -11.01 -13.50 32.39
C VAL A 137 -9.68 -13.77 33.09
N ALA A 138 -9.57 -14.87 33.84
CA ALA A 138 -8.33 -15.23 34.54
C ALA A 138 -7.14 -15.51 33.58
N ARG A 139 -7.41 -15.91 32.33
CA ARG A 139 -6.36 -16.04 31.31
C ARG A 139 -5.93 -14.67 30.78
N LEU A 140 -6.88 -13.79 30.50
CA LEU A 140 -6.60 -12.45 29.98
C LEU A 140 -5.90 -11.57 31.03
N GLU A 141 -6.30 -11.66 32.30
CA GLU A 141 -5.62 -10.96 33.40
C GLU A 141 -4.13 -11.34 33.47
N ARG A 142 -3.79 -12.64 33.39
CA ARG A 142 -2.40 -13.10 33.37
C ARG A 142 -1.59 -12.61 32.16
N ILE A 143 -2.28 -12.32 31.05
CA ILE A 143 -1.64 -11.83 29.82
C ILE A 143 -1.41 -10.32 29.91
N LEU A 144 -2.36 -9.57 30.48
CA LEU A 144 -2.39 -8.11 30.43
C LEU A 144 -1.77 -7.46 31.68
N VAL A 145 -2.10 -7.95 32.87
CA VAL A 145 -1.78 -7.28 34.13
C VAL A 145 -0.34 -7.59 34.55
N GLY A 146 0.42 -6.53 34.85
CA GLY A 146 1.81 -6.65 35.29
C GLY A 146 2.80 -7.15 34.23
N THR A 147 2.42 -7.11 32.95
CA THR A 147 3.28 -7.51 31.82
C THR A 147 3.66 -6.31 30.95
N THR A 148 4.70 -6.46 30.12
CA THR A 148 5.10 -5.46 29.11
C THR A 148 4.30 -5.55 27.81
N LEU A 149 3.34 -6.46 27.72
CA LEU A 149 2.63 -6.77 26.48
C LEU A 149 2.00 -5.53 25.86
N LEU A 150 1.23 -4.76 26.64
CA LEU A 150 0.56 -3.55 26.12
C LEU A 150 1.57 -2.46 25.77
N ALA A 151 2.62 -2.28 26.59
CA ALA A 151 3.67 -1.30 26.30
C ALA A 151 4.38 -1.58 24.99
N GLN A 152 4.78 -2.84 24.78
CA GLN A 152 5.43 -3.27 23.55
C GLN A 152 4.47 -3.20 22.35
N ALA A 153 3.23 -3.66 22.51
CA ALA A 153 2.23 -3.64 21.45
C ALA A 153 1.93 -2.21 20.98
N VAL A 154 1.68 -1.28 21.90
CA VAL A 154 1.40 0.13 21.56
C VAL A 154 2.63 0.80 20.94
N ALA A 155 3.83 0.55 21.47
CA ALA A 155 5.06 1.10 20.91
C ALA A 155 5.26 0.72 19.45
N LEU A 156 4.91 -0.51 19.08
CA LEU A 156 5.14 -1.03 17.74
C LEU A 156 4.00 -0.75 16.78
N THR A 157 2.74 -0.81 17.23
CA THR A 157 1.58 -0.59 16.35
C THR A 157 1.31 0.90 16.07
N HIS A 158 1.65 1.79 17.01
CA HIS A 158 1.29 3.21 16.93
C HIS A 158 2.51 4.15 16.88
N ASP A 159 3.73 3.62 16.69
CA ASP A 159 5.00 4.38 16.66
C ASP A 159 5.14 5.37 17.84
N THR A 160 4.76 4.95 19.06
CA THR A 160 4.78 5.78 20.28
C THR A 160 5.52 5.11 21.44
N GLU A 161 6.57 5.76 21.93
CA GLU A 161 7.34 5.32 23.11
C GLU A 161 6.57 5.39 24.45
N THR A 162 5.35 5.96 24.44
CA THR A 162 4.73 6.58 25.63
C THR A 162 3.59 5.80 26.31
N PHE A 163 3.41 4.50 26.08
CA PHE A 163 2.32 3.76 26.75
C PHE A 163 2.55 3.58 28.24
N ASP A 164 2.05 4.49 29.07
CA ASP A 164 2.19 4.41 30.52
C ASP A 164 0.89 4.00 31.22
N ILE A 165 0.94 2.89 31.97
CA ILE A 165 -0.23 2.39 32.69
C ILE A 165 -0.68 3.40 33.75
N ASP A 166 0.24 4.18 34.32
CA ASP A 166 -0.11 5.21 35.31
C ASP A 166 -0.90 6.37 34.70
N ARG A 167 -0.85 6.53 33.36
CA ARG A 167 -1.68 7.49 32.61
C ARG A 167 -3.01 6.91 32.16
N VAL A 168 -3.31 5.66 32.50
CA VAL A 168 -4.60 5.03 32.23
C VAL A 168 -5.46 5.21 33.47
N GLY A 169 -6.62 5.84 33.32
CA GLY A 169 -7.57 6.03 34.40
C GLY A 169 -8.28 4.73 34.79
N LYS A 170 -9.16 4.81 35.80
CA LYS A 170 -10.08 3.71 36.12
C LYS A 170 -10.91 3.34 34.91
N ASP A 171 -11.15 2.05 34.73
CA ASP A 171 -11.87 1.48 33.59
C ASP A 171 -11.30 1.84 32.20
N GLY A 172 -10.04 2.32 32.15
CA GLY A 172 -9.42 2.82 30.93
C GLY A 172 -9.00 1.75 29.93
N VAL A 173 -8.95 0.48 30.33
CA VAL A 173 -8.71 -0.66 29.42
C VAL A 173 -9.97 -1.51 29.32
N TRP A 174 -10.54 -1.63 28.12
CA TRP A 174 -11.73 -2.43 27.86
C TRP A 174 -11.40 -3.64 26.98
N VAL A 175 -11.79 -4.84 27.41
CA VAL A 175 -11.56 -6.09 26.68
C VAL A 175 -12.88 -6.74 26.29
N SER A 176 -13.07 -6.95 24.99
CA SER A 176 -14.27 -7.56 24.40
C SER A 176 -13.95 -8.70 23.45
N ARG A 177 -14.79 -9.73 23.37
CA ARG A 177 -14.60 -10.83 22.41
C ARG A 177 -14.88 -10.33 21.00
N THR A 178 -13.99 -10.62 20.06
CA THR A 178 -14.25 -10.40 18.63
C THR A 178 -14.63 -11.73 17.98
N SER A 179 -15.57 -11.65 17.03
CA SER A 179 -15.97 -12.79 16.20
C SER A 179 -14.76 -13.25 15.39
N SER A 180 -14.16 -14.39 15.73
CA SER A 180 -13.08 -14.98 14.92
C SER A 180 -13.66 -16.02 13.95
N LEU A 181 -13.18 -16.00 12.71
CA LEU A 181 -13.52 -17.01 11.70
C LEU A 181 -12.84 -18.37 11.96
N HIS A 182 -11.92 -18.44 12.92
CA HIS A 182 -10.98 -19.55 13.07
C HIS A 182 -10.92 -20.07 14.52
N ARG A 183 -10.21 -21.20 14.71
CA ARG A 183 -10.04 -21.93 15.97
C ARG A 183 -9.22 -21.21 17.06
N HIS A 184 -9.19 -19.89 17.09
CA HIS A 184 -8.50 -19.13 18.13
C HIS A 184 -9.44 -18.09 18.76
N SER A 185 -9.23 -17.81 20.04
CA SER A 185 -9.93 -16.73 20.72
C SER A 185 -9.30 -15.40 20.32
N SER A 186 -10.11 -14.49 19.78
CA SER A 186 -9.69 -13.11 19.50
C SER A 186 -10.46 -12.16 20.38
N TYR A 187 -9.78 -11.12 20.83
CA TYR A 187 -10.31 -10.06 21.68
C TYR A 187 -9.86 -8.72 21.14
N ARG A 188 -10.74 -7.73 21.24
CA ARG A 188 -10.38 -6.32 21.09
C ARG A 188 -9.99 -5.78 22.46
N VAL A 189 -8.87 -5.08 22.52
CA VAL A 189 -8.36 -4.39 23.71
C VAL A 189 -8.27 -2.91 23.39
N SER A 190 -9.21 -2.14 23.93
CA SER A 190 -9.25 -0.69 23.80
C SER A 190 -8.59 -0.05 25.02
N ILE A 191 -7.74 0.96 24.81
CA ILE A 191 -7.02 1.63 25.88
C ILE A 191 -7.20 3.13 25.75
N ASN A 192 -7.71 3.77 26.81
CA ASN A 192 -7.87 5.21 26.92
C ASN A 192 -6.97 5.75 28.02
N THR A 193 -6.15 6.73 27.66
CA THR A 193 -5.30 7.45 28.61
C THR A 193 -5.97 8.75 29.07
N GLU A 194 -5.68 9.19 30.29
CA GLU A 194 -6.20 10.46 30.84
C GLU A 194 -5.89 11.68 29.95
N PRO A 195 -4.72 11.78 29.28
CA PRO A 195 -4.47 12.85 28.30
C PRO A 195 -5.28 12.76 27.00
N GLY A 196 -6.20 11.80 26.87
CA GLY A 196 -7.10 11.66 25.73
C GLY A 196 -6.55 10.84 24.56
N LYS A 197 -5.42 10.13 24.71
CA LYS A 197 -4.97 9.17 23.67
C LYS A 197 -5.79 7.90 23.75
N HIS A 198 -6.18 7.39 22.58
CA HIS A 198 -6.84 6.12 22.38
C HIS A 198 -5.93 5.17 21.59
N PHE A 199 -5.81 3.94 22.06
CA PHE A 199 -5.14 2.84 21.36
C PHE A 199 -6.11 1.67 21.21
N ASP A 200 -6.08 1.02 20.06
CA ASP A 200 -6.96 -0.12 19.78
C ASP A 200 -6.16 -1.29 19.23
N LEU A 201 -6.26 -2.43 19.92
CA LEU A 201 -5.42 -3.59 19.68
C LEU A 201 -6.28 -4.85 19.53
N GLN A 202 -5.86 -5.74 18.64
CA GLN A 202 -6.41 -7.08 18.53
C GLN A 202 -5.48 -8.06 19.25
N LEU A 203 -5.97 -8.63 20.35
CA LEU A 203 -5.31 -9.71 21.07
C LEU A 203 -5.81 -11.05 20.53
N VAL A 204 -4.88 -11.84 19.99
CA VAL A 204 -5.11 -13.21 19.52
C VAL A 204 -4.45 -14.18 20.48
N VAL A 205 -5.26 -15.13 20.94
CA VAL A 205 -4.85 -16.15 21.90
C VAL A 205 -5.02 -17.52 21.25
N PRO A 206 -3.98 -18.06 20.59
CA PRO A 206 -4.05 -19.35 19.92
C PRO A 206 -4.23 -20.50 20.93
N GLU A 207 -4.73 -21.64 20.43
CA GLU A 207 -4.77 -22.90 21.21
C GLU A 207 -3.36 -23.34 21.62
N ASP A 208 -2.40 -23.21 20.70
CA ASP A 208 -1.00 -23.57 20.92
C ASP A 208 -0.09 -22.64 20.11
N ILE A 209 0.55 -21.70 20.83
CA ILE A 209 1.45 -20.70 20.26
C ILE A 209 2.78 -21.30 19.79
N GLY A 210 3.18 -22.45 20.33
CA GLY A 210 4.44 -23.13 20.02
C GLY A 210 4.41 -23.87 18.67
N LYS A 211 3.23 -24.02 18.07
CA LYS A 211 3.10 -24.62 16.73
C LYS A 211 3.91 -23.82 15.71
N ARG A 212 4.77 -24.53 14.97
CA ARG A 212 5.58 -23.95 13.87
C ARG A 212 4.75 -23.16 12.85
N ARG A 213 3.49 -23.55 12.62
CA ARG A 213 2.56 -22.84 11.72
C ARG A 213 2.16 -21.47 12.26
N VAL A 214 2.01 -21.32 13.58
CA VAL A 214 1.72 -20.02 14.22
C VAL A 214 2.92 -19.09 14.07
N LEU A 215 4.12 -19.58 14.38
CA LEU A 215 5.36 -18.81 14.19
C LEU A 215 5.57 -18.39 12.74
N SER A 216 5.32 -19.31 11.79
CA SER A 216 5.39 -18.98 10.36
C SER A 216 4.36 -17.92 9.97
N SER A 217 3.16 -17.93 10.56
CA SER A 217 2.13 -16.91 10.30
C SER A 217 2.54 -15.54 10.88
N ILE A 218 3.21 -15.52 12.04
CA ILE A 218 3.79 -14.30 12.63
C ILE A 218 4.84 -13.71 11.70
N TYR A 219 5.79 -14.51 11.22
CA TYR A 219 6.82 -14.05 10.29
C TYR A 219 6.22 -13.52 8.98
N TRP A 220 5.25 -14.22 8.40
CA TRP A 220 4.55 -13.72 7.22
C TRP A 220 3.80 -12.42 7.50
N THR A 221 3.13 -12.29 8.65
CA THR A 221 2.42 -11.05 9.00
C THR A 221 3.39 -9.87 9.06
N ILE A 222 4.53 -10.03 9.73
CA ILE A 222 5.57 -8.99 9.80
C ILE A 222 6.15 -8.69 8.40
N GLY A 223 6.51 -9.72 7.64
CA GLY A 223 7.12 -9.57 6.31
C GLY A 223 6.19 -8.92 5.28
N LEU A 224 4.90 -9.28 5.29
CA LEU A 224 3.90 -8.70 4.40
C LEU A 224 3.51 -7.27 4.77
N HIS A 225 3.49 -6.94 6.07
CA HIS A 225 3.23 -5.57 6.52
C HIS A 225 4.38 -4.64 6.14
N SER A 226 5.62 -5.09 6.34
CA SER A 226 6.80 -4.23 6.32
C SER A 226 7.57 -4.24 4.99
N HIS A 227 6.97 -4.73 3.90
CA HIS A 227 7.65 -4.86 2.62
C HIS A 227 8.17 -3.49 2.11
N PRO A 228 9.45 -3.37 1.68
CA PRO A 228 10.08 -2.07 1.45
C PRO A 228 9.57 -1.29 0.22
N PHE A 229 8.89 -1.98 -0.71
CA PHE A 229 8.38 -1.41 -1.96
C PHE A 229 6.86 -1.51 -2.13
N ILE A 230 6.20 -2.38 -1.35
CA ILE A 230 4.79 -2.72 -1.54
C ILE A 230 4.06 -2.23 -0.31
N ARG A 231 2.90 -1.60 -0.50
CA ARG A 231 2.09 -1.13 0.63
C ARG A 231 1.61 -2.30 1.49
N PRO A 232 1.40 -2.08 2.80
CA PRO A 232 0.95 -3.13 3.70
C PRO A 232 -0.35 -3.78 3.22
N ALA A 233 -0.35 -5.11 3.17
CA ALA A 233 -1.54 -5.90 2.85
C ALA A 233 -2.19 -6.57 4.08
N VAL A 234 -1.58 -6.42 5.26
CA VAL A 234 -2.01 -6.99 6.54
C VAL A 234 -1.82 -5.97 7.66
N ALA A 235 -2.57 -6.10 8.75
CA ALA A 235 -2.44 -5.24 9.93
C ALA A 235 -1.05 -5.33 10.57
N HIS A 236 -0.62 -4.27 11.25
CA HIS A 236 0.69 -4.24 11.89
C HIS A 236 0.71 -5.21 13.08
N LEU A 237 1.69 -6.11 13.11
CA LEU A 237 1.94 -6.94 14.29
C LEU A 237 2.69 -6.14 15.35
N GLY A 238 2.02 -5.91 16.47
CA GLY A 238 2.59 -5.26 17.65
C GLY A 238 3.64 -6.15 18.29
N CYS A 239 3.22 -7.22 18.94
CA CYS A 239 4.15 -8.16 19.57
C CYS A 239 3.63 -9.60 19.55
N TRP A 240 4.53 -10.56 19.75
CA TRP A 240 4.19 -11.94 20.03
C TRP A 240 4.96 -12.39 21.27
N ARG A 241 4.26 -13.00 22.23
CA ARG A 241 4.80 -13.39 23.54
C ARG A 241 4.48 -14.86 23.79
N PRO A 242 5.34 -15.79 23.35
CA PRO A 242 5.14 -17.24 23.48
C PRO A 242 4.87 -17.69 24.92
N GLU A 243 5.57 -17.11 25.89
CA GLU A 243 5.44 -17.39 27.31
C GLU A 243 4.10 -16.91 27.91
N LEU A 244 3.47 -15.91 27.31
CA LEU A 244 2.11 -15.47 27.66
C LEU A 244 1.03 -16.18 26.82
N GLY A 245 1.43 -16.87 25.74
CA GLY A 245 0.49 -17.48 24.79
C GLY A 245 -0.32 -16.44 24.00
N ALA A 246 0.25 -15.26 23.74
CA ALA A 246 -0.46 -14.10 23.20
C ALA A 246 0.24 -13.51 21.97
N ILE A 247 -0.56 -13.05 21.00
CA ILE A 247 -0.14 -12.27 19.84
C ILE A 247 -1.00 -11.02 19.80
N VAL A 248 -0.39 -9.85 19.57
CA VAL A 248 -1.11 -8.58 19.49
C VAL A 248 -0.85 -7.94 18.14
N LEU A 249 -1.93 -7.53 17.47
CA LEU A 249 -1.92 -6.77 16.23
C LEU A 249 -2.64 -5.43 16.44
N GLU A 250 -2.46 -4.51 15.52
CA GLU A 250 -3.33 -3.32 15.38
C GLU A 250 -4.79 -3.77 15.15
N HIS A 251 -5.73 -3.15 15.88
CA HIS A 251 -7.15 -3.44 15.65
C HIS A 251 -7.67 -2.71 14.42
N VAL A 252 -8.26 -3.47 13.50
CA VAL A 252 -8.95 -2.92 12.33
C VAL A 252 -10.42 -2.68 12.68
N SER A 253 -10.83 -1.41 12.75
CA SER A 253 -12.18 -1.01 13.19
C SER A 253 -13.23 -0.96 12.06
N ASP A 254 -12.80 -0.85 10.81
CA ASP A 254 -13.70 -0.82 9.65
C ASP A 254 -14.36 -2.18 9.41
N LEU A 255 -15.53 -2.16 8.75
CA LEU A 255 -16.25 -3.38 8.37
C LEU A 255 -15.41 -4.26 7.42
N ASN A 256 -15.48 -5.57 7.61
CA ASN A 256 -14.96 -6.48 6.59
C ASN A 256 -15.83 -6.42 5.31
N THR A 257 -15.29 -6.92 4.21
CA THR A 257 -15.94 -6.82 2.90
C THR A 257 -17.24 -7.61 2.88
N TRP A 258 -17.35 -8.72 3.59
CA TRP A 258 -18.59 -9.49 3.69
C TRP A 258 -19.69 -8.71 4.43
N GLU A 259 -19.36 -8.03 5.52
CA GLU A 259 -20.28 -7.13 6.22
C GLU A 259 -20.74 -5.99 5.31
N ARG A 260 -19.84 -5.42 4.51
CA ARG A 260 -20.19 -4.38 3.53
C ARG A 260 -21.08 -4.91 2.41
N ILE A 261 -20.80 -6.11 1.90
CA ILE A 261 -21.66 -6.79 0.91
C ILE A 261 -23.07 -6.99 1.49
N ARG A 262 -23.18 -7.42 2.75
CA ARG A 262 -24.47 -7.54 3.44
C ARG A 262 -25.16 -6.19 3.57
N GLU A 263 -24.42 -5.13 3.91
CA GLU A 263 -24.95 -3.77 4.03
C GLU A 263 -25.46 -3.23 2.69
N PHE A 264 -24.74 -3.49 1.60
CA PHE A 264 -25.12 -3.13 0.24
C PHE A 264 -26.34 -3.92 -0.24
N ALA A 265 -26.45 -5.18 0.20
CA ALA A 265 -27.51 -6.08 -0.20
C ALA A 265 -28.77 -6.03 0.69
N SER A 266 -28.70 -5.34 1.83
CA SER A 266 -29.80 -5.26 2.80
C SER A 266 -30.92 -4.33 2.33
N ILE A 267 -32.14 -4.62 2.80
CA ILE A 267 -33.32 -3.78 2.58
C ILE A 267 -33.07 -2.43 3.26
N ARG A 268 -33.23 -1.33 2.52
CA ARG A 268 -33.00 0.03 3.05
C ARG A 268 -34.31 0.76 3.38
N PRO A 269 -34.30 1.67 4.37
CA PRO A 269 -35.41 2.58 4.62
C PRO A 269 -35.73 3.47 3.41
N ALA A 270 -36.95 4.01 3.35
CA ALA A 270 -37.34 4.95 2.30
C ALA A 270 -36.43 6.18 2.29
N GLY A 271 -35.93 6.55 1.11
CA GLY A 271 -35.07 7.73 0.90
C GLY A 271 -33.55 7.46 0.95
N VAL A 272 -33.10 6.24 1.21
CA VAL A 272 -31.68 5.87 1.08
C VAL A 272 -31.43 5.23 -0.28
N GLU A 273 -30.53 5.82 -1.07
CA GLU A 273 -30.17 5.29 -2.39
C GLU A 273 -29.47 3.94 -2.29
N PHE A 274 -29.71 3.08 -3.28
CA PHE A 274 -28.97 1.83 -3.41
C PHE A 274 -27.55 2.10 -3.89
N PRO A 275 -26.55 1.33 -3.42
CA PRO A 275 -25.22 1.37 -3.99
C PRO A 275 -25.27 1.14 -5.49
N THR A 276 -24.57 1.98 -6.24
CA THR A 276 -24.46 1.87 -7.69
C THR A 276 -23.62 0.65 -8.08
N ARG A 277 -23.69 0.23 -9.35
CA ARG A 277 -22.78 -0.80 -9.88
C ARG A 277 -21.30 -0.45 -9.62
N ASP A 278 -20.99 0.83 -9.68
CA ASP A 278 -19.63 1.33 -9.50
C ASP A 278 -19.18 1.24 -8.03
N ASP A 279 -20.08 1.44 -7.06
CA ASP A 279 -19.79 1.20 -5.64
C ASP A 279 -19.46 -0.27 -5.36
N TRP A 280 -20.23 -1.19 -5.95
CA TRP A 280 -19.93 -2.63 -5.91
C TRP A 280 -18.57 -2.93 -6.54
N ARG A 281 -18.27 -2.34 -7.70
CA ARG A 281 -16.99 -2.50 -8.37
C ARG A 281 -15.83 -2.04 -7.48
N LYS A 282 -15.89 -0.82 -6.93
CA LYS A 282 -14.83 -0.28 -6.06
C LYS A 282 -14.56 -1.18 -4.86
N LEU A 283 -15.62 -1.64 -4.18
CA LEU A 283 -15.51 -2.54 -3.04
C LEU A 283 -14.81 -3.85 -3.42
N PHE A 284 -15.29 -4.51 -4.47
CA PHE A 284 -14.74 -5.78 -4.92
C PHE A 284 -13.29 -5.64 -5.42
N VAL A 285 -13.02 -4.65 -6.28
CA VAL A 285 -11.66 -4.43 -6.82
C VAL A 285 -10.67 -4.14 -5.71
N LYS A 286 -11.00 -3.25 -4.75
CA LYS A 286 -10.14 -2.95 -3.60
C LYS A 286 -9.90 -4.17 -2.71
N ALA A 287 -10.95 -4.93 -2.40
CA ALA A 287 -10.84 -6.10 -1.53
C ALA A 287 -10.01 -7.22 -2.16
N MET A 288 -10.25 -7.51 -3.45
CA MET A 288 -9.54 -8.57 -4.17
C MET A 288 -8.08 -8.17 -4.47
N SER A 289 -7.81 -6.89 -4.74
CA SER A 289 -6.45 -6.40 -5.02
C SER A 289 -5.54 -6.58 -3.80
N THR A 290 -6.06 -6.52 -2.57
CA THR A 290 -5.28 -6.79 -1.36
C THR A 290 -4.68 -8.21 -1.33
N PHE A 291 -5.40 -9.22 -1.82
CA PHE A 291 -4.86 -10.59 -1.89
C PHE A 291 -3.75 -10.71 -2.94
N PHE A 292 -3.86 -9.99 -4.07
CA PHE A 292 -2.78 -9.91 -5.05
C PHE A 292 -1.56 -9.15 -4.49
N LEU A 293 -1.77 -8.07 -3.73
CA LEU A 293 -0.70 -7.34 -3.05
C LEU A 293 0.00 -8.21 -2.00
N GLY A 294 -0.76 -8.96 -1.19
CA GLY A 294 -0.19 -9.91 -0.22
C GLY A 294 0.59 -11.04 -0.89
N TRP A 295 0.12 -11.54 -2.04
CA TRP A 295 0.88 -12.50 -2.85
C TRP A 295 2.17 -11.88 -3.41
N LEU A 296 2.12 -10.67 -3.95
CA LEU A 296 3.28 -9.98 -4.48
C LEU A 296 4.31 -9.69 -3.38
N ALA A 297 3.87 -9.18 -2.22
CA ALA A 297 4.70 -8.92 -1.04
C ALA A 297 5.29 -10.20 -0.43
N SER A 298 4.70 -11.37 -0.72
CA SER A 298 5.28 -12.66 -0.37
C SER A 298 6.37 -13.15 -1.32
N GLU A 299 6.81 -12.31 -2.26
CA GLU A 299 7.69 -12.67 -3.38
C GLU A 299 7.05 -13.80 -4.23
N ARG A 300 5.72 -13.75 -4.36
CA ARG A 300 4.90 -14.71 -5.13
C ARG A 300 4.90 -16.14 -4.59
N ARG A 301 5.23 -16.33 -3.30
CA ARG A 301 5.39 -17.67 -2.69
C ARG A 301 4.14 -18.23 -2.04
N ILE A 302 3.26 -17.39 -1.49
CA ILE A 302 2.08 -17.85 -0.75
C ILE A 302 0.78 -17.23 -1.26
N VAL A 303 -0.31 -17.98 -1.06
CA VAL A 303 -1.67 -17.43 -1.04
C VAL A 303 -1.89 -16.85 0.37
N PRO A 304 -2.13 -15.53 0.51
CA PRO A 304 -2.14 -14.89 1.81
C PRO A 304 -3.47 -15.12 2.55
N GLY A 305 -3.46 -16.08 3.47
CA GLY A 305 -4.62 -16.43 4.29
C GLY A 305 -5.78 -17.05 3.51
N ALA A 306 -6.96 -17.05 4.12
CA ALA A 306 -8.20 -17.43 3.44
C ALA A 306 -8.61 -16.30 2.49
N VAL A 307 -8.69 -16.59 1.19
CA VAL A 307 -9.13 -15.64 0.17
C VAL A 307 -10.66 -15.57 0.19
N ASP A 308 -11.20 -14.70 1.01
CA ASP A 308 -12.63 -14.60 1.34
C ASP A 308 -12.99 -13.15 1.73
N PRO A 309 -14.19 -12.64 1.37
CA PRO A 309 -14.61 -11.29 1.73
C PRO A 309 -14.69 -11.05 3.25
N SER A 310 -14.86 -12.08 4.08
CA SER A 310 -14.84 -11.95 5.54
C SER A 310 -13.43 -11.78 6.12
N ASN A 311 -12.38 -12.06 5.32
CA ASN A 311 -10.98 -11.96 5.74
C ASN A 311 -10.26 -10.71 5.17
N VAL A 312 -11.00 -9.75 4.61
CA VAL A 312 -10.42 -8.50 4.13
C VAL A 312 -11.31 -7.32 4.49
N MET A 313 -10.70 -6.30 5.07
CA MET A 313 -11.34 -5.01 5.34
C MET A 313 -11.03 -4.05 4.20
N VAL A 314 -12.03 -3.24 3.81
CA VAL A 314 -11.86 -2.09 2.92
C VAL A 314 -12.34 -0.84 3.68
N PRO A 315 -11.49 0.21 3.83
CA PRO A 315 -11.89 1.42 4.54
C PRO A 315 -13.12 2.07 3.91
N GLU A 316 -14.02 2.61 4.74
CA GLU A 316 -15.19 3.31 4.22
C GLU A 316 -14.83 4.57 3.40
N PRO A 317 -14.00 5.51 3.87
CA PRO A 317 -13.65 6.67 3.07
C PRO A 317 -12.85 6.21 1.85
N ASP A 318 -13.35 6.54 0.67
CA ASP A 318 -12.81 6.07 -0.60
C ASP A 318 -11.36 6.53 -0.89
N PHE A 319 -10.96 7.66 -0.28
CA PHE A 319 -9.60 8.19 -0.32
C PHE A 319 -8.66 7.55 0.71
N ARG A 320 -9.20 6.88 1.75
CA ARG A 320 -8.37 6.07 2.64
C ARG A 320 -7.97 4.81 1.89
N GLU A 321 -6.69 4.57 1.91
CA GLU A 321 -6.11 3.34 1.42
C GLU A 321 -5.78 2.41 2.57
N GLY A 322 -5.29 1.22 2.24
CA GLY A 322 -5.04 0.19 3.25
C GLY A 322 -6.27 -0.68 3.46
N ALA A 323 -6.77 -1.27 2.37
CA ALA A 323 -7.50 -2.51 2.53
C ALA A 323 -6.55 -3.57 3.07
N LEU A 324 -6.94 -4.30 4.11
CA LEU A 324 -6.07 -5.19 4.87
C LEU A 324 -6.68 -6.59 4.97
N ILE A 325 -5.84 -7.61 4.78
CA ILE A 325 -6.15 -8.99 5.13
C ILE A 325 -6.09 -9.11 6.65
N LEU A 326 -7.18 -9.61 7.23
CA LEU A 326 -7.38 -9.63 8.69
C LEU A 326 -6.68 -10.81 9.37
N SER A 327 -6.50 -11.92 8.65
CA SER A 327 -5.93 -13.15 9.20
C SER A 327 -5.15 -13.92 8.14
N LEU A 328 -3.98 -14.42 8.54
CA LEU A 328 -3.16 -15.34 7.74
C LEU A 328 -3.27 -16.80 8.18
N ASN A 329 -4.21 -17.16 9.06
CA ASN A 329 -4.26 -18.48 9.71
C ASN A 329 -4.40 -19.68 8.76
N ASP A 330 -4.77 -19.45 7.50
CA ASP A 330 -4.85 -20.48 6.46
C ASP A 330 -4.07 -20.15 5.18
N PHE A 331 -2.93 -19.44 5.33
CA PHE A 331 -2.03 -19.26 4.19
C PHE A 331 -1.52 -20.61 3.67
N GLY A 332 -1.25 -20.68 2.37
CA GLY A 332 -0.77 -21.88 1.70
C GLY A 332 0.21 -21.56 0.57
N PRO A 333 0.91 -22.56 0.02
CA PRO A 333 1.83 -22.33 -1.09
C PRO A 333 1.05 -21.90 -2.34
N TYR A 334 1.60 -20.92 -3.06
CA TYR A 334 1.11 -20.54 -4.38
C TYR A 334 1.46 -21.63 -5.39
N LYS A 335 0.47 -22.12 -6.14
CA LYS A 335 0.63 -23.22 -7.11
C LYS A 335 0.38 -22.80 -8.57
N GLY A 336 0.06 -21.53 -8.79
CA GLY A 336 -0.41 -21.00 -10.07
C GLY A 336 -1.57 -20.04 -9.88
N PRO A 337 -1.92 -19.22 -10.89
CA PRO A 337 -2.98 -18.21 -10.80
C PRO A 337 -4.32 -18.71 -10.24
N LEU A 338 -4.74 -19.95 -10.54
CA LEU A 338 -5.98 -20.50 -9.99
C LEU A 338 -5.97 -20.67 -8.47
N SER A 339 -4.80 -20.80 -7.83
CA SER A 339 -4.70 -20.87 -6.37
C SER A 339 -5.13 -19.56 -5.69
N LEU A 340 -5.06 -18.42 -6.38
CA LEU A 340 -5.61 -17.14 -5.94
C LEU A 340 -7.02 -16.91 -6.51
N VAL A 341 -7.19 -17.07 -7.82
CA VAL A 341 -8.41 -16.67 -8.53
C VAL A 341 -9.57 -17.62 -8.28
N GLY A 342 -9.33 -18.92 -8.13
CA GLY A 342 -10.37 -19.91 -7.85
C GLY A 342 -11.17 -19.57 -6.58
N PRO A 343 -10.49 -19.31 -5.43
CA PRO A 343 -11.14 -18.79 -4.23
C PRO A 343 -11.85 -17.44 -4.43
N LEU A 344 -11.28 -16.48 -5.17
CA LEU A 344 -11.96 -15.21 -5.46
C LEU A 344 -13.30 -15.45 -6.17
N ILE A 345 -13.32 -16.31 -7.19
CA ILE A 345 -14.56 -16.67 -7.90
C ILE A 345 -15.58 -17.29 -6.93
N ARG A 346 -15.16 -18.28 -6.13
CA ARG A 346 -16.07 -19.00 -5.24
C ARG A 346 -16.61 -18.12 -4.09
N ASN A 347 -15.72 -17.41 -3.41
CA ASN A 347 -16.02 -16.75 -2.15
C ASN A 347 -16.48 -15.29 -2.34
N PHE A 348 -16.02 -14.58 -3.38
CA PHE A 348 -16.54 -13.23 -3.67
C PHE A 348 -17.79 -13.27 -4.54
N TYR A 349 -17.81 -14.07 -5.60
CA TYR A 349 -18.92 -14.02 -6.56
C TYR A 349 -19.99 -15.05 -6.27
N VAL A 350 -19.63 -16.34 -6.29
CA VAL A 350 -20.61 -17.43 -6.14
C VAL A 350 -21.33 -17.33 -4.80
N GLN A 351 -20.59 -17.15 -3.71
CA GLN A 351 -21.18 -16.92 -2.40
C GLN A 351 -22.13 -15.72 -2.39
N THR A 352 -21.72 -14.55 -2.92
CA THR A 352 -22.54 -13.33 -2.91
C THR A 352 -23.85 -13.51 -3.64
N PHE A 353 -23.86 -14.02 -4.88
CA PHE A 353 -25.12 -14.19 -5.60
C PHE A 353 -25.93 -15.40 -5.11
N CYS A 354 -25.34 -16.40 -4.45
CA CYS A 354 -26.10 -17.45 -3.79
C CYS A 354 -26.87 -16.92 -2.58
N HIS A 355 -26.27 -16.02 -1.80
CA HIS A 355 -26.95 -15.35 -0.68
C HIS A 355 -27.91 -14.24 -1.15
N PHE A 356 -27.55 -13.51 -2.21
CA PHE A 356 -28.31 -12.38 -2.74
C PHE A 356 -28.52 -12.52 -4.25
N PRO A 357 -29.45 -13.37 -4.74
CA PRO A 357 -29.60 -13.68 -6.17
C PRO A 357 -29.74 -12.48 -7.11
N TRP A 358 -30.36 -11.40 -6.64
CA TRP A 358 -30.55 -10.18 -7.42
C TRP A 358 -29.24 -9.43 -7.73
N SER A 359 -28.18 -9.63 -6.92
CA SER A 359 -26.85 -9.03 -7.12
C SER A 359 -26.18 -9.48 -8.42
N ARG A 360 -26.58 -10.63 -8.97
CA ARG A 360 -26.03 -11.19 -10.23
C ARG A 360 -26.05 -10.20 -11.39
N ARG A 361 -27.03 -9.27 -11.41
CA ARG A 361 -27.15 -8.24 -12.45
C ARG A 361 -26.09 -7.13 -12.34
N TRP A 362 -25.48 -6.97 -11.18
CA TRP A 362 -24.54 -5.90 -10.86
C TRP A 362 -23.08 -6.40 -10.89
N LEU A 363 -22.86 -7.65 -10.48
CA LEU A 363 -21.54 -8.26 -10.42
C LEU A 363 -20.96 -8.55 -11.81
N ASP A 364 -19.67 -8.25 -11.97
CA ASP A 364 -18.92 -8.51 -13.19
C ASP A 364 -17.61 -9.22 -12.87
N HIS A 365 -17.38 -10.37 -13.49
CA HIS A 365 -16.18 -11.18 -13.32
C HIS A 365 -14.91 -10.45 -13.76
N ALA A 366 -15.03 -9.46 -14.66
CA ALA A 366 -13.91 -8.63 -15.08
C ALA A 366 -13.27 -7.84 -13.92
N TRP A 367 -13.96 -7.65 -12.79
CA TRP A 367 -13.37 -6.97 -11.64
C TRP A 367 -12.23 -7.77 -10.98
N ILE A 368 -12.14 -9.09 -11.20
CA ILE A 368 -10.93 -9.87 -10.82
C ILE A 368 -9.73 -9.39 -11.62
N PHE A 369 -9.92 -9.10 -12.90
CA PHE A 369 -8.86 -8.63 -13.79
C PHE A 369 -8.49 -7.17 -13.46
N ASP A 370 -9.49 -6.33 -13.17
CA ASP A 370 -9.26 -4.99 -12.64
C ASP A 370 -8.43 -5.05 -11.34
N ALA A 371 -8.79 -5.94 -10.40
CA ALA A 371 -8.06 -6.12 -9.13
C ALA A 371 -6.62 -6.60 -9.32
N CYS A 372 -6.40 -7.49 -10.29
CA CYS A 372 -5.07 -7.95 -10.68
C CYS A 372 -4.22 -6.79 -11.22
N CYS A 373 -4.75 -5.99 -12.15
CA CYS A 373 -4.06 -4.83 -12.69
C CYS A 373 -3.88 -3.70 -11.65
N GLU A 374 -4.83 -3.53 -10.73
CA GLU A 374 -4.74 -2.56 -9.64
C GLU A 374 -3.57 -2.87 -8.70
N ALA A 375 -3.35 -4.16 -8.39
CA ALA A 375 -2.29 -4.60 -7.49
C ALA A 375 -0.92 -4.71 -8.17
N LEU A 376 -0.86 -5.29 -9.37
CA LEU A 376 0.39 -5.67 -10.04
C LEU A 376 0.84 -4.63 -11.08
N GLY A 377 -0.03 -3.70 -11.46
CA GLY A 377 0.17 -2.85 -12.63
C GLY A 377 -0.13 -3.58 -13.94
N SER A 378 -0.13 -2.84 -15.05
CA SER A 378 -0.60 -3.36 -16.35
C SER A 378 0.31 -4.43 -16.95
N LEU A 379 1.63 -4.34 -16.79
CA LEU A 379 2.58 -5.28 -17.38
C LEU A 379 2.53 -6.63 -16.66
N GLU A 380 2.78 -6.66 -15.36
CA GLU A 380 2.73 -7.89 -14.56
C GLU A 380 1.31 -8.47 -14.49
N GLY A 381 0.29 -7.61 -14.44
CA GLY A 381 -1.11 -8.04 -14.52
C GLY A 381 -1.41 -8.78 -15.82
N ARG A 382 -0.90 -8.30 -16.96
CA ARG A 382 -1.04 -9.00 -18.24
C ARG A 382 -0.38 -10.37 -18.22
N GLU A 383 0.86 -10.47 -17.73
CA GLU A 383 1.57 -11.75 -17.63
C GLU A 383 0.80 -12.75 -16.75
N PHE A 384 0.29 -12.29 -15.61
CA PHE A 384 -0.53 -13.09 -14.71
C PHE A 384 -1.80 -13.58 -15.38
N LEU A 385 -2.54 -12.69 -16.06
CA LEU A 385 -3.78 -13.02 -16.75
C LEU A 385 -3.56 -13.98 -17.93
N GLU A 386 -2.45 -13.84 -18.67
CA GLU A 386 -2.08 -14.78 -19.73
C GLU A 386 -1.74 -16.19 -19.17
N GLN A 387 -1.16 -16.26 -17.97
CA GLN A 387 -0.96 -17.53 -17.26
C GLN A 387 -2.29 -18.10 -16.77
N LEU A 388 -3.15 -17.27 -16.17
CA LEU A 388 -4.48 -17.66 -15.72
C LEU A 388 -5.32 -18.22 -16.86
N ARG A 389 -5.31 -17.56 -18.03
CA ARG A 389 -6.03 -18.01 -19.23
C ARG A 389 -5.65 -19.43 -19.63
N ARG A 390 -4.34 -19.73 -19.62
CA ARG A 390 -3.81 -21.07 -19.92
C ARG A 390 -4.22 -22.11 -18.90
N GLU A 391 -4.28 -21.73 -17.62
CA GLU A 391 -4.62 -22.64 -16.52
C GLU A 391 -6.13 -22.90 -16.42
N ILE A 392 -6.97 -21.87 -16.59
CA ILE A 392 -8.43 -21.95 -16.44
C ILE A 392 -9.12 -22.52 -17.69
N GLY A 393 -8.53 -22.34 -18.87
CA GLY A 393 -9.05 -22.82 -20.16
C GLY A 393 -10.51 -22.43 -20.42
N ASP A 394 -11.24 -23.32 -21.09
CA ASP A 394 -12.63 -23.12 -21.50
C ASP A 394 -13.65 -23.35 -20.37
N THR A 395 -13.23 -23.18 -19.12
CA THR A 395 -14.13 -23.28 -17.97
C THR A 395 -15.25 -22.23 -18.10
N PRO A 396 -16.53 -22.62 -17.94
CA PRO A 396 -17.64 -21.70 -18.10
C PRO A 396 -17.68 -20.64 -17.00
N LEU A 397 -18.15 -19.44 -17.35
CA LEU A 397 -18.38 -18.36 -16.39
C LEU A 397 -19.57 -18.70 -15.47
N PRO A 398 -19.43 -18.59 -14.13
CA PRO A 398 -20.55 -18.84 -13.23
C PRO A 398 -21.70 -17.86 -13.47
N GLY A 399 -22.84 -18.38 -13.93
CA GLY A 399 -24.07 -17.61 -14.06
C GLY A 399 -24.16 -16.64 -15.24
N GLN A 400 -23.24 -16.74 -16.20
CA GLN A 400 -23.19 -15.92 -17.41
C GLN A 400 -22.82 -16.81 -18.61
N PRO A 401 -23.20 -16.44 -19.85
CA PRO A 401 -22.74 -17.14 -21.04
C PRO A 401 -21.25 -16.87 -21.29
N GLY A 402 -20.57 -17.81 -21.96
CA GLY A 402 -19.15 -17.70 -22.33
C GLY A 402 -18.18 -18.40 -21.37
N THR A 403 -16.89 -18.29 -21.68
CA THR A 403 -15.81 -18.93 -20.92
C THR A 403 -14.90 -17.90 -20.24
N TRP A 404 -14.15 -18.35 -19.24
CA TRP A 404 -13.10 -17.52 -18.64
C TRP A 404 -12.00 -17.17 -19.64
N ALA A 405 -11.65 -18.07 -20.56
CA ALA A 405 -10.65 -17.79 -21.57
C ALA A 405 -11.05 -16.60 -22.47
N ASP A 406 -12.29 -16.59 -22.97
CA ASP A 406 -12.82 -15.51 -23.79
C ASP A 406 -12.86 -14.17 -23.03
N ALA A 407 -13.29 -14.21 -21.77
CA ALA A 407 -13.37 -13.02 -20.93
C ALA A 407 -11.99 -12.40 -20.66
N ILE A 408 -10.98 -13.25 -20.39
CA ILE A 408 -9.61 -12.79 -20.18
C ILE A 408 -9.03 -12.23 -21.49
N GLU A 409 -9.24 -12.91 -22.63
CA GLU A 409 -8.75 -12.44 -23.93
C GLU A 409 -9.36 -11.07 -24.30
N SER A 410 -10.67 -10.91 -24.14
CA SER A 410 -11.34 -9.62 -24.36
C SER A 410 -10.83 -8.52 -23.43
N TYR A 411 -10.50 -8.85 -22.17
CA TYR A 411 -9.90 -7.91 -21.23
C TYR A 411 -8.47 -7.51 -21.65
N LEU A 412 -7.63 -8.48 -22.03
CA LEU A 412 -6.26 -8.24 -22.48
C LEU A 412 -6.21 -7.38 -23.74
N ASP A 413 -7.14 -7.58 -24.68
CA ASP A 413 -7.28 -6.74 -25.87
C ASP A 413 -7.59 -5.28 -25.52
N ARG A 414 -8.44 -5.04 -24.52
CA ARG A 414 -8.74 -3.70 -24.01
C ARG A 414 -7.53 -3.08 -23.32
N LEU A 415 -6.84 -3.85 -22.47
CA LEU A 415 -5.63 -3.41 -21.77
C LEU A 415 -4.49 -3.07 -22.74
N GLY A 416 -4.44 -3.71 -23.92
CA GLY A 416 -3.49 -3.38 -24.97
C GLY A 416 -3.77 -2.05 -25.71
N ARG A 417 -5.02 -1.55 -25.65
CA ARG A 417 -5.45 -0.32 -26.32
C ARG A 417 -5.46 0.89 -25.41
N SER A 418 -5.67 0.68 -24.11
CA SER A 418 -5.87 1.74 -23.12
C SER A 418 -5.17 1.41 -21.81
N TYR A 419 -4.70 2.44 -21.12
CA TYR A 419 -4.12 2.29 -19.79
C TYR A 419 -5.19 1.95 -18.74
N HIS A 420 -4.84 1.12 -17.75
CA HIS A 420 -5.73 0.81 -16.62
C HIS A 420 -5.83 2.01 -15.68
N VAL A 421 -7.03 2.56 -15.52
CA VAL A 421 -7.27 3.69 -14.60
C VAL A 421 -7.36 3.17 -13.17
N PRO A 422 -6.46 3.56 -12.25
CA PRO A 422 -6.48 3.09 -10.87
C PRO A 422 -7.75 3.54 -10.14
N ILE A 423 -8.23 2.75 -9.18
CA ILE A 423 -9.45 3.07 -8.42
C ILE A 423 -9.31 4.42 -7.70
N ALA A 424 -8.13 4.75 -7.17
CA ALA A 424 -7.88 6.03 -6.53
C ALA A 424 -8.13 7.23 -7.47
N LEU A 425 -7.70 7.13 -8.73
CA LEU A 425 -7.94 8.18 -9.72
C LEU A 425 -9.42 8.25 -10.13
N HIS A 426 -10.05 7.09 -10.31
CA HIS A 426 -11.49 7.01 -10.60
C HIS A 426 -12.32 7.70 -9.50
N CYS A 427 -12.04 7.41 -8.23
CA CYS A 427 -12.69 8.05 -7.10
C CYS A 427 -12.41 9.56 -7.04
N ALA A 428 -11.20 10.01 -7.35
CA ALA A 428 -10.88 11.44 -7.40
C ALA A 428 -11.71 12.18 -8.46
N VAL A 429 -11.85 11.60 -9.66
CA VAL A 429 -12.67 12.16 -10.75
C VAL A 429 -14.14 12.23 -10.34
N GLU A 430 -14.69 11.16 -9.80
CA GLU A 430 -16.08 11.12 -9.35
C GLU A 430 -16.35 12.14 -8.24
N ARG A 431 -15.45 12.25 -7.24
CA ARG A 431 -15.58 13.23 -6.17
C ARG A 431 -15.56 14.67 -6.70
N PHE A 432 -14.73 14.95 -7.70
CA PHE A 432 -14.77 16.24 -8.39
C PHE A 432 -16.11 16.49 -9.08
N GLN A 433 -16.63 15.50 -9.80
CA GLN A 433 -17.90 15.60 -10.53
C GLN A 433 -19.06 15.89 -9.56
N ARG A 434 -19.16 15.14 -8.45
CA ARG A 434 -20.15 15.40 -7.39
C ARG A 434 -20.00 16.80 -6.78
N TRP A 435 -18.76 17.26 -6.56
CA TRP A 435 -18.52 18.63 -6.09
C TRP A 435 -18.98 19.68 -7.12
N LYS A 436 -18.76 19.44 -8.42
CA LYS A 436 -19.14 20.34 -9.51
C LYS A 436 -20.65 20.43 -9.69
N GLU A 437 -21.38 19.34 -9.48
CA GLU A 437 -22.86 19.33 -9.47
C GLU A 437 -23.45 20.25 -8.41
N VAL A 438 -22.83 20.31 -7.23
CA VAL A 438 -23.22 21.22 -6.14
C VAL A 438 -22.74 22.66 -6.39
N ASN A 439 -21.67 22.82 -7.17
CA ASN A 439 -21.02 24.11 -7.45
C ASN A 439 -20.94 24.41 -8.96
N PRO A 440 -22.09 24.51 -9.68
CA PRO A 440 -22.10 24.61 -11.14
C PRO A 440 -21.36 25.86 -11.64
N HIS A 441 -21.38 26.95 -10.87
CA HIS A 441 -20.74 28.23 -11.20
C HIS A 441 -19.31 28.38 -10.66
N ALA A 442 -18.67 27.29 -10.21
CA ALA A 442 -17.28 27.34 -9.76
C ALA A 442 -16.35 27.90 -10.85
N THR A 443 -15.46 28.82 -10.45
CA THR A 443 -14.48 29.46 -11.33
C THR A 443 -13.36 28.49 -11.73
N ALA A 444 -12.63 28.80 -12.80
CA ALA A 444 -11.47 28.03 -13.24
C ALA A 444 -10.44 27.81 -12.12
N ASP A 445 -10.13 28.85 -11.35
CA ASP A 445 -9.19 28.75 -10.22
C ASP A 445 -9.72 27.87 -9.08
N ALA A 446 -11.03 27.91 -8.79
CA ALA A 446 -11.64 27.03 -7.81
C ALA A 446 -11.59 25.56 -8.25
N CYS A 447 -11.85 25.28 -9.53
CA CYS A 447 -11.71 23.94 -10.10
C CYS A 447 -10.27 23.42 -9.96
N ASP A 448 -9.27 24.24 -10.31
CA ASP A 448 -7.87 23.85 -10.19
C ASP A 448 -7.41 23.64 -8.75
N GLN A 449 -7.88 24.46 -7.81
CA GLN A 449 -7.59 24.26 -6.39
C GLN A 449 -8.11 22.90 -5.92
N ILE A 450 -9.36 22.56 -6.24
CA ILE A 450 -9.97 21.28 -5.85
C ILE A 450 -9.22 20.11 -6.51
N ILE A 451 -8.83 20.22 -7.77
CA ILE A 451 -8.02 19.19 -8.44
C ILE A 451 -6.69 18.98 -7.69
N GLY A 452 -6.01 20.05 -7.28
CA GLY A 452 -4.79 19.98 -6.48
C GLY A 452 -4.99 19.38 -5.08
N GLU A 453 -6.14 19.60 -4.46
CA GLU A 453 -6.54 18.96 -3.20
C GLU A 453 -6.81 17.46 -3.39
N LEU A 454 -7.58 17.09 -4.42
CA LEU A 454 -7.87 15.69 -4.75
C LEU A 454 -6.61 14.91 -5.14
N TYR A 455 -5.69 15.53 -5.89
CA TYR A 455 -4.40 14.92 -6.23
C TYR A 455 -3.57 14.55 -5.00
N ARG A 456 -3.63 15.38 -3.94
CA ARG A 456 -2.99 15.10 -2.66
C ARG A 456 -3.78 14.09 -1.83
N LEU A 457 -5.09 14.27 -1.73
CA LEU A 457 -6.00 13.45 -0.93
C LEU A 457 -5.97 11.97 -1.35
N TYR A 458 -5.91 11.69 -2.66
CA TYR A 458 -5.80 10.33 -3.22
C TYR A 458 -4.36 9.91 -3.53
N GLU A 459 -3.37 10.66 -3.04
CA GLU A 459 -1.93 10.37 -3.20
C GLU A 459 -1.50 10.05 -4.64
N LEU A 460 -2.06 10.75 -5.63
CA LEU A 460 -1.87 10.43 -7.04
C LEU A 460 -0.43 10.65 -7.54
N HIS A 461 0.41 11.31 -6.73
CA HIS A 461 1.84 11.55 -6.98
C HIS A 461 2.70 10.29 -7.10
N ARG A 462 2.24 9.16 -6.57
CA ARG A 462 2.95 7.87 -6.66
C ARG A 462 2.75 7.16 -8.01
N PHE A 463 1.74 7.56 -8.77
CA PHE A 463 1.45 6.96 -10.06
C PHE A 463 2.20 7.71 -11.18
N PRO A 464 2.33 7.10 -12.38
CA PRO A 464 2.93 7.79 -13.52
C PRO A 464 2.25 9.12 -13.85
N GLU A 465 3.02 10.05 -14.42
CA GLU A 465 2.55 11.40 -14.80
C GLU A 465 1.25 11.39 -15.60
N LEU A 466 1.02 10.35 -16.43
CA LEU A 466 -0.22 10.09 -17.17
C LEU A 466 -1.48 10.29 -16.31
N MET A 467 -1.47 9.90 -15.02
CA MET A 467 -2.63 10.01 -14.14
C MET A 467 -3.04 11.46 -13.90
N ARG A 468 -2.09 12.38 -13.87
CA ARG A 468 -2.38 13.82 -13.72
C ARG A 468 -3.09 14.36 -14.96
N TYR A 469 -2.65 13.96 -16.15
CA TYR A 469 -3.30 14.34 -17.41
C TYR A 469 -4.71 13.74 -17.52
N HIS A 470 -4.87 12.48 -17.14
CA HIS A 470 -6.19 11.83 -17.09
C HIS A 470 -7.12 12.52 -16.09
N LEU A 471 -6.62 12.91 -14.91
CA LEU A 471 -7.40 13.67 -13.92
C LEU A 471 -7.94 14.97 -14.55
N TYR A 472 -7.07 15.80 -15.12
CA TYR A 472 -7.49 17.07 -15.74
C TYR A 472 -8.46 16.88 -16.91
N ARG A 473 -8.21 15.88 -17.76
CA ARG A 473 -9.08 15.52 -18.89
C ARG A 473 -10.52 15.19 -18.46
N HIS A 474 -10.69 14.53 -17.32
CA HIS A 474 -12.00 14.10 -16.82
C HIS A 474 -12.56 14.99 -15.70
N THR A 475 -11.91 16.12 -15.39
CA THR A 475 -12.35 17.10 -14.40
C THR A 475 -12.46 18.49 -15.03
N TYR A 476 -11.40 19.31 -14.99
CA TYR A 476 -11.39 20.67 -15.54
C TYR A 476 -11.82 20.68 -17.02
N PHE A 477 -11.27 19.77 -17.83
CA PHE A 477 -11.54 19.68 -19.27
C PHE A 477 -12.65 18.68 -19.62
N ALA A 478 -13.48 18.26 -18.66
CA ALA A 478 -14.54 17.28 -18.92
C ALA A 478 -15.58 17.77 -19.94
N GLU A 479 -15.81 19.08 -19.99
CA GLU A 479 -16.75 19.75 -20.90
C GLU A 479 -16.03 20.52 -22.02
N ALA A 480 -14.77 20.18 -22.30
CA ALA A 480 -14.02 20.79 -23.38
C ALA A 480 -14.63 20.47 -24.76
N ASP A 481 -14.22 21.23 -25.77
CA ASP A 481 -14.70 20.98 -27.12
C ASP A 481 -14.08 19.69 -27.71
N ARG A 482 -14.70 19.17 -28.78
CA ARG A 482 -14.27 17.90 -29.39
C ARG A 482 -12.82 17.91 -29.86
N ALA A 483 -12.29 19.07 -30.26
CA ALA A 483 -10.91 19.19 -30.70
C ALA A 483 -9.94 18.97 -29.53
N THR A 484 -10.20 19.61 -28.39
CA THR A 484 -9.43 19.44 -27.15
C THR A 484 -9.50 18.00 -26.63
N ASP A 485 -10.70 17.41 -26.63
CA ASP A 485 -10.91 16.01 -26.23
C ASP A 485 -10.06 15.02 -27.04
N LEU A 486 -10.09 15.14 -28.37
CA LEU A 486 -9.31 14.28 -29.25
C LEU A 486 -7.80 14.50 -29.09
N ALA A 487 -7.36 15.72 -28.80
CA ALA A 487 -5.96 16.01 -28.55
C ALA A 487 -5.48 15.38 -27.23
N PHE A 488 -6.27 15.47 -26.16
CA PHE A 488 -6.01 14.77 -24.91
C PHE A 488 -5.95 13.26 -25.10
N ASP A 489 -6.92 12.66 -25.77
CA ASP A 489 -6.98 11.20 -25.93
C ASP A 489 -5.77 10.66 -26.72
N ARG A 490 -5.29 11.41 -27.72
CA ARG A 490 -4.05 11.10 -28.43
C ARG A 490 -2.83 11.19 -27.53
N LEU A 491 -2.72 12.25 -26.72
CA LEU A 491 -1.63 12.42 -25.77
C LEU A 491 -1.63 11.28 -24.74
N LEU A 492 -2.77 10.96 -24.13
CA LEU A 492 -2.90 9.87 -23.16
C LEU A 492 -2.53 8.52 -23.78
N ALA A 493 -2.98 8.23 -25.01
CA ALA A 493 -2.61 7.02 -25.72
C ALA A 493 -1.10 6.95 -26.02
N ARG A 494 -0.46 8.08 -26.36
CA ARG A 494 0.98 8.16 -26.58
C ARG A 494 1.75 7.91 -25.28
N MET A 495 1.36 8.58 -24.20
CA MET A 495 1.94 8.43 -22.87
C MET A 495 1.81 6.99 -22.34
N ALA A 496 0.67 6.34 -22.58
CA ALA A 496 0.46 4.94 -22.21
C ALA A 496 1.39 3.97 -22.96
N ARG A 497 1.74 4.26 -24.23
CA ARG A 497 2.67 3.45 -25.04
C ARG A 497 4.14 3.72 -24.73
N GLN A 498 4.47 4.88 -24.16
CA GLN A 498 5.84 5.29 -23.84
C GLN A 498 5.98 5.66 -22.37
N PRO A 499 5.79 4.70 -21.44
CA PRO A 499 5.94 4.96 -20.01
C PRO A 499 7.36 5.47 -19.71
N GLY A 500 7.47 6.42 -18.78
CA GLY A 500 8.74 7.03 -18.36
C GLY A 500 9.23 8.22 -19.19
N HIS A 501 8.63 8.48 -20.36
CA HIS A 501 8.88 9.72 -21.11
C HIS A 501 8.02 10.86 -20.55
N LYS A 502 8.60 12.06 -20.42
CA LYS A 502 7.85 13.23 -19.97
C LYS A 502 6.85 13.65 -21.03
N ALA A 503 5.66 14.06 -20.61
CA ALA A 503 4.68 14.63 -21.53
C ALA A 503 5.25 15.86 -22.27
N SER A 504 6.11 16.66 -21.61
CA SER A 504 6.75 17.85 -22.18
C SER A 504 7.60 17.60 -23.43
N SER A 505 8.02 16.35 -23.68
CA SER A 505 8.76 15.97 -24.89
C SER A 505 7.88 15.43 -26.02
N MET A 506 6.56 15.34 -25.83
CA MET A 506 5.64 14.74 -26.79
C MET A 506 4.98 15.80 -27.66
N VAL A 507 4.99 15.61 -28.98
CA VAL A 507 4.37 16.55 -29.94
C VAL A 507 2.87 16.69 -29.68
N GLU A 508 2.22 15.61 -29.26
CA GLU A 508 0.81 15.57 -28.89
C GLU A 508 0.46 16.57 -27.78
N LEU A 509 1.42 16.95 -26.92
CA LEU A 509 1.20 17.98 -25.91
C LEU A 509 1.16 19.39 -26.51
N SER A 510 1.96 19.65 -27.54
CA SER A 510 1.90 20.90 -28.31
C SER A 510 0.61 20.99 -29.12
N ASP A 511 0.18 19.88 -29.72
CA ASP A 511 -1.11 19.79 -30.42
C ASP A 511 -2.27 20.08 -29.46
N LEU A 512 -2.22 19.55 -28.24
CA LEU A 512 -3.20 19.86 -27.19
C LEU A 512 -3.21 21.35 -26.84
N GLN A 513 -2.05 21.97 -26.60
CA GLN A 513 -1.99 23.41 -26.31
C GLN A 513 -2.61 24.25 -27.44
N ALA A 514 -2.41 23.86 -28.70
CA ALA A 514 -2.94 24.58 -29.86
C ALA A 514 -4.48 24.58 -29.95
N THR A 515 -5.15 23.64 -29.27
CA THR A 515 -6.62 23.62 -29.18
C THR A 515 -7.19 24.62 -28.17
N LEU A 516 -6.35 25.10 -27.23
CA LEU A 516 -6.79 25.94 -26.11
C LEU A 516 -6.81 27.42 -26.48
N SER A 517 -8.02 27.96 -26.65
CA SER A 517 -8.22 29.37 -27.05
C SER A 517 -8.48 30.32 -25.89
N ARG A 518 -8.97 29.81 -24.74
CA ARG A 518 -9.33 30.66 -23.59
C ARG A 518 -8.11 30.87 -22.66
N PRO A 519 -7.89 32.09 -22.14
CA PRO A 519 -6.78 32.34 -21.20
C PRO A 519 -6.82 31.47 -19.94
N GLU A 520 -8.01 31.17 -19.43
CA GLU A 520 -8.21 30.31 -18.25
C GLU A 520 -7.76 28.87 -18.54
N ASP A 521 -8.14 28.32 -19.70
CA ASP A 521 -7.74 26.98 -20.14
C ASP A 521 -6.23 26.87 -20.35
N GLN A 522 -5.61 27.92 -20.88
CA GLN A 522 -4.15 28.00 -21.02
C GLN A 522 -3.44 28.06 -19.67
N ALA A 523 -4.01 28.76 -18.68
CA ALA A 523 -3.47 28.82 -17.33
C ALA A 523 -3.59 27.45 -16.63
N ALA A 524 -4.74 26.79 -16.71
CA ALA A 524 -4.95 25.44 -16.18
C ALA A 524 -4.02 24.42 -16.85
N PHE A 525 -3.83 24.51 -18.17
CA PHE A 525 -2.85 23.71 -18.90
C PHE A 525 -1.42 23.95 -18.41
N GLY A 526 -1.03 25.20 -18.17
CA GLY A 526 0.28 25.54 -17.61
C GLY A 526 0.53 24.86 -16.25
N ARG A 527 -0.49 24.82 -15.38
CA ARG A 527 -0.44 24.13 -14.06
C ARG A 527 -0.41 22.61 -14.20
N LEU A 528 -1.15 22.05 -15.17
CA LEU A 528 -1.10 20.63 -15.51
C LEU A 528 0.30 20.18 -15.94
N VAL A 529 0.95 20.92 -16.84
CA VAL A 529 2.28 20.58 -17.35
C VAL A 529 3.36 20.89 -16.31
N PHE A 530 3.22 21.99 -15.58
CA PHE A 530 4.19 22.45 -14.57
C PHE A 530 3.53 22.72 -13.21
N PRO A 531 3.28 21.68 -12.39
CA PRO A 531 2.55 21.82 -11.13
C PRO A 531 3.23 22.69 -10.06
N ARG A 532 4.50 23.04 -10.26
CA ARG A 532 5.30 23.86 -9.34
C ARG A 532 5.53 25.28 -9.83
N SER A 533 5.02 25.66 -11.00
CA SER A 533 5.21 26.99 -11.58
C SER A 533 4.38 28.04 -10.84
N GLN A 534 4.88 29.28 -10.78
CA GLN A 534 4.13 30.39 -10.21
C GLN A 534 2.96 30.78 -11.13
N PRO A 535 1.81 31.22 -10.58
CA PRO A 535 0.59 31.53 -11.36
C PRO A 535 0.79 32.55 -12.49
N SER A 536 1.78 33.44 -12.36
CA SER A 536 2.04 34.53 -13.31
C SER A 536 3.01 34.18 -14.45
N GLN A 537 3.57 32.96 -14.46
CA GLN A 537 4.57 32.57 -15.44
C GLN A 537 3.90 31.95 -16.68
N ARG A 538 3.90 32.67 -17.80
CA ARG A 538 3.37 32.17 -19.08
C ARG A 538 4.38 31.19 -19.68
N ILE A 539 3.93 29.97 -19.97
CA ILE A 539 4.75 28.92 -20.57
C ILE A 539 4.11 28.45 -21.87
N GLU A 540 4.90 28.43 -22.95
CA GLU A 540 4.48 27.98 -24.28
C GLU A 540 5.31 26.76 -24.69
N LEU A 541 4.66 25.74 -25.26
CA LEU A 541 5.31 24.56 -25.82
C LEU A 541 5.30 24.68 -27.34
N MET A 542 6.47 24.60 -27.96
CA MET A 542 6.62 24.73 -29.40
C MET A 542 7.25 23.47 -29.99
N ALA A 543 6.57 22.83 -30.93
CA ALA A 543 7.16 21.75 -31.72
C ALA A 543 8.08 22.34 -32.81
N VAL A 544 9.34 21.92 -32.84
CA VAL A 544 10.38 22.38 -33.76
C VAL A 544 10.97 21.19 -34.53
N GLY A 545 11.27 21.38 -35.81
CA GLY A 545 11.81 20.36 -36.72
C GLY A 545 10.78 19.81 -37.70
N GLU A 546 11.24 19.00 -38.67
CA GLU A 546 10.42 18.35 -39.70
C GLU A 546 10.59 16.82 -39.69
N GLY A 547 9.52 16.09 -40.07
CA GLY A 547 9.54 14.63 -40.21
C GLY A 547 9.85 13.89 -38.91
N ALA A 548 10.78 12.94 -38.95
CA ALA A 548 11.18 12.10 -37.81
C ALA A 548 12.00 12.84 -36.73
N GLY A 549 12.40 14.10 -36.97
CA GLY A 549 13.21 14.92 -36.05
C GLY A 549 12.42 15.96 -35.26
N ARG A 550 11.08 15.85 -35.21
CA ARG A 550 10.22 16.79 -34.48
C ARG A 550 10.43 16.66 -32.97
N GLN A 551 10.80 17.74 -32.30
CA GLN A 551 11.00 17.81 -30.85
C GLN A 551 10.22 18.99 -30.25
N VAL A 552 9.81 18.89 -28.98
CA VAL A 552 9.13 19.97 -28.27
C VAL A 552 10.13 20.75 -27.43
N ILE A 553 10.10 22.07 -27.54
CA ILE A 553 10.84 22.97 -26.67
C ILE A 553 9.88 23.72 -25.75
N VAL A 554 10.34 24.00 -24.52
CA VAL A 554 9.62 24.81 -23.55
C VAL A 554 10.10 26.25 -23.64
N LEU A 555 9.18 27.19 -23.89
CA LEU A 555 9.41 28.62 -23.87
C LEU A 555 8.76 29.21 -22.61
N SER A 556 9.58 29.73 -21.70
CA SER A 556 9.12 30.40 -20.48
C SER A 556 9.24 31.92 -20.64
N HIS A 557 8.18 32.65 -20.33
CA HIS A 557 8.21 34.10 -20.29
C HIS A 557 8.45 34.58 -18.85
N ILE A 558 9.55 35.29 -18.64
CA ILE A 558 9.89 35.93 -17.36
C ILE A 558 9.79 37.44 -17.51
N LYS A 559 9.34 38.13 -16.46
CA LYS A 559 9.37 39.58 -16.40
C LYS A 559 10.49 40.04 -15.49
N ASP A 560 11.23 41.06 -15.89
CA ASP A 560 12.20 41.71 -15.01
C ASP A 560 11.52 42.70 -14.04
N GLY A 561 12.31 43.32 -13.16
CA GLY A 561 11.83 44.33 -12.21
C GLY A 561 11.30 45.63 -12.85
N GLN A 562 11.46 45.81 -14.17
CA GLN A 562 10.94 46.93 -14.95
C GLN A 562 9.71 46.54 -15.78
N GLY A 563 9.27 45.27 -15.72
CA GLY A 563 8.12 44.75 -16.46
C GLY A 563 8.42 44.32 -17.90
N LEU A 564 9.68 44.35 -18.34
CA LEU A 564 10.10 43.83 -19.64
C LEU A 564 10.01 42.31 -19.65
N THR A 565 9.42 41.75 -20.70
CA THR A 565 9.20 40.30 -20.84
C THR A 565 10.31 39.68 -21.67
N TYR A 566 11.01 38.70 -21.09
CA TYR A 566 12.04 37.89 -21.74
C TYR A 566 11.52 36.48 -21.98
N SER A 567 11.87 35.90 -23.12
CA SER A 567 11.55 34.51 -23.46
C SER A 567 12.78 33.63 -23.28
N VAL A 568 12.67 32.62 -22.42
CA VAL A 568 13.75 31.67 -22.08
C VAL A 568 13.36 30.30 -22.61
N ARG A 569 14.26 29.62 -23.32
CA ARG A 569 14.05 28.27 -23.83
C ARG A 569 15.31 27.44 -23.82
N GLU A 570 15.14 26.12 -23.94
CA GLU A 570 16.23 25.21 -24.25
C GLU A 570 16.81 25.49 -25.66
N PRO A 571 18.14 25.33 -25.84
CA PRO A 571 18.79 25.47 -27.14
C PRO A 571 18.37 24.32 -28.06
N ILE A 572 18.05 24.64 -29.31
CA ILE A 572 17.51 23.69 -30.31
C ILE A 572 18.64 22.89 -30.97
N ASP A 573 19.83 23.49 -31.10
CA ASP A 573 21.00 22.88 -31.70
C ASP A 573 22.30 23.23 -30.96
N ALA A 574 23.38 22.52 -31.30
CA ALA A 574 24.70 22.73 -30.71
C ALA A 574 25.30 24.12 -31.06
N ALA A 575 24.84 24.77 -32.13
CA ALA A 575 25.32 26.09 -32.53
C ALA A 575 24.77 27.19 -31.60
N GLU A 576 23.55 27.03 -31.09
CA GLU A 576 22.97 27.91 -30.06
C GLU A 576 23.70 27.79 -28.72
N VAL A 577 24.07 26.57 -28.31
CA VAL A 577 24.92 26.35 -27.11
C VAL A 577 26.27 27.06 -27.29
N GLY A 578 26.89 26.94 -28.46
CA GLY A 578 28.16 27.61 -28.75
C GLY A 578 28.11 29.15 -28.72
N LYS A 579 26.93 29.75 -28.91
CA LYS A 579 26.74 31.21 -28.80
C LYS A 579 26.61 31.70 -27.35
N LEU A 580 26.25 30.82 -26.41
CA LEU A 580 26.17 31.15 -24.97
C LEU A 580 27.53 31.15 -24.27
N TYR A 581 28.54 30.47 -24.84
CA TYR A 581 29.92 30.41 -24.33
C TYR A 581 30.87 31.46 -24.95
N ARG A 582 30.35 32.37 -25.79
CA ARG A 582 31.06 33.57 -26.27
C ARG A 582 30.55 34.77 -25.52
#